data_AF-X1Q6R9-F1
#
_entry.id   AF-X1Q6R9-F1
#
_cell.length_a   1.000
_cell.length_b   1.000
_cell.length_c   1.000
_cell.angle_alpha   90.00
_cell.angle_beta   90.00
_cell.angle_gamma   90.00
#
_symmetry.space_group_name_H-M   'P 1'
#
loop_
_entity.id
_entity.type
_entity.pdbx_description
1 polymer ?
#
loop_
_entity_poly.entity_id
_entity_poly.type
_entity_poly.pdbx_seq_one_letter_code
_entity_poly.pdbx_strand_id
1 'polypeptide(L)' 'LFGSLTKLETRKNSDIDLTIFTKLKKNIDLKTYEKNLKREIQLFKFESLSKINSKELKMNLLNSYVIQGVIK' A
#
# COMPACT_ATOMS: atom_id res chain seq x y z
N LEU A 1 -4.62 -1.63 0.09
CA LEU A 1 -3.79 -2.76 0.58
C LEU A 1 -3.54 -3.66 -0.60
N PHE A 2 -2.29 -3.96 -0.93
CA PHE A 2 -1.95 -4.84 -2.06
C PHE A 2 -0.92 -5.89 -1.63
N GLY A 3 -0.31 -6.58 -2.58
CA GLY A 3 0.79 -7.51 -2.29
C GLY A 3 0.36 -8.81 -1.62
N SER A 4 1.28 -9.40 -0.85
CA SER A 4 1.15 -10.76 -0.30
C SER A 4 -0.07 -10.94 0.62
N LEU A 5 -0.45 -9.89 1.35
CA LEU A 5 -1.63 -9.89 2.23
C LEU A 5 -2.93 -10.00 1.45
N THR A 6 -3.03 -9.37 0.29
CA THR A 6 -4.23 -9.49 -0.56
C THR A 6 -4.31 -10.82 -1.29
N LYS A 7 -3.17 -11.47 -1.53
CA LYS A 7 -3.06 -12.74 -2.25
C LYS A 7 -3.15 -13.97 -1.33
N LEU A 8 -3.28 -13.78 -0.02
CA LEU A 8 -3.17 -14.84 0.99
C LEU A 8 -1.82 -15.59 0.97
N GLU A 9 -0.78 -14.95 0.45
CA GLU A 9 0.59 -15.48 0.35
C GLU A 9 1.49 -15.01 1.50
N THR A 10 0.91 -14.30 2.47
CA THR A 10 1.64 -13.65 3.57
C THR A 10 2.33 -14.66 4.50
N ARG A 11 3.57 -14.37 4.90
CA ARG A 11 4.31 -15.10 5.93
C ARG A 11 4.34 -14.29 7.21
N LYS A 12 4.80 -14.89 8.32
CA LYS A 12 4.87 -14.22 9.64
C LYS A 12 5.72 -12.94 9.62
N ASN A 13 6.75 -12.93 8.78
CA ASN A 13 7.72 -11.86 8.58
C ASN A 13 7.45 -11.01 7.33
N SER A 14 6.32 -11.20 6.65
CA SER A 14 5.90 -10.31 5.56
C SER A 14 5.43 -8.97 6.11
N ASP A 15 5.78 -7.92 5.37
CA ASP A 15 5.34 -6.55 5.53
C ASP A 15 3.91 -6.32 5.02
N ILE A 16 3.39 -5.13 5.32
CA ILE A 16 2.09 -4.65 4.85
C ILE A 16 2.30 -3.63 3.73
N ASP A 17 1.98 -4.04 2.51
CA ASP A 17 1.99 -3.18 1.33
C ASP A 17 0.76 -2.26 1.29
N LEU A 18 0.97 -0.97 1.62
CA LEU A 18 -0.07 0.06 1.55
C LEU A 18 0.25 1.09 0.49
N THR A 19 -0.79 1.50 -0.24
CA THR A 19 -0.71 2.62 -1.17
C THR A 19 -1.69 3.70 -0.74
N ILE A 20 -1.23 4.95 -0.76
CA ILE A 20 -2.09 6.12 -0.63
C ILE A 20 -1.96 7.03 -1.85
N PHE A 21 -3.10 7.53 -2.31
CA PHE A 21 -3.14 8.56 -3.35
C PHE A 21 -3.27 9.93 -2.68
N THR A 22 -2.23 10.76 -2.79
CA THR A 22 -2.18 12.08 -2.17
C THR A 22 -1.21 13.00 -2.89
N LYS A 23 -1.53 14.30 -2.93
CA LYS A 23 -0.61 15.35 -3.40
C LYS A 23 0.39 15.77 -2.32
N LEU A 24 0.20 15.32 -1.08
CA LEU A 24 1.06 15.69 0.05
C LEU A 24 2.37 14.89 0.01
N LYS A 25 3.49 15.60 0.10
CA LYS A 25 4.83 14.99 0.15
C LYS A 25 5.32 14.69 1.57
N LYS A 26 4.50 15.00 2.59
CA LYS A 26 4.88 14.81 4.01
C LYS A 26 5.24 13.35 4.29
N ASN A 27 6.24 13.14 5.14
CA ASN A 27 6.53 11.82 5.70
C ASN A 27 5.52 11.49 6.79
N ILE A 28 5.01 10.26 6.77
CA ILE A 28 4.04 9.75 7.73
C ILE A 28 4.80 8.79 8.63
N ASP A 29 4.79 9.06 9.94
CA ASP A 29 5.33 8.13 10.92
C ASP A 29 4.31 7.02 11.18
N LEU A 30 4.73 5.78 10.96
CA LEU A 30 3.89 4.59 11.08
C LEU A 30 4.26 3.70 12.27
N LYS A 31 5.28 4.06 13.05
CA LYS A 31 5.86 3.21 14.11
C LYS A 31 4.84 2.69 15.12
N THR A 32 3.90 3.55 15.54
CA THR A 32 2.85 3.14 16.50
C THR A 32 1.95 2.06 15.90
N TYR A 33 1.61 2.16 14.61
CA TYR A 33 0.78 1.18 13.92
C TYR A 33 1.55 -0.12 13.68
N GLU A 34 2.80 -0.04 13.26
CA GLU A 34 3.68 -1.20 13.07
C GLU A 34 3.87 -2.00 14.37
N LYS A 35 4.06 -1.30 15.50
CA LYS A 35 4.15 -1.92 16.83
C LYS A 35 2.86 -2.67 17.20
N ASN A 36 1.70 -2.08 16.91
CA ASN A 36 0.40 -2.68 17.20
C ASN A 36 0.12 -3.89 16.29
N LEU A 37 0.50 -3.81 15.01
CA LEU A 37 0.30 -4.86 14.01
C LEU A 37 1.38 -5.94 14.06
N LYS A 38 2.49 -5.70 14.77
CA LYS A 38 3.68 -6.55 14.82
C LYS A 38 4.24 -6.86 13.42
N ARG A 39 4.11 -5.91 12.51
CA ARG A 39 4.53 -5.99 11.10
C ARG A 39 4.97 -4.61 10.62
N GLU A 40 5.98 -4.58 9.78
CA GLU A 40 6.40 -3.35 9.09
C GLU A 40 5.35 -2.96 8.04
N ILE A 41 5.23 -1.66 7.77
CA ILE A 41 4.31 -1.14 6.76
C ILE A 41 5.14 -0.47 5.66
N GLN A 42 5.16 -1.08 4.49
CA GLN A 42 5.71 -0.44 3.30
C GLN A 42 4.66 0.49 2.68
N LEU A 43 4.85 1.80 2.85
CA LEU A 43 3.94 2.82 2.34
C LEU A 43 4.39 3.39 1.00
N PHE A 44 3.61 3.11 -0.05
CA PHE A 44 3.74 3.72 -1.36
C PHE A 44 2.86 4.96 -1.47
N LYS A 45 3.44 6.06 -1.96
CA LYS A 45 2.75 7.34 -2.12
C LYS A 45 2.76 7.74 -3.58
N PHE A 46 1.58 7.95 -4.14
CA PHE A 46 1.41 8.44 -5.51
C PHE A 46 0.43 9.61 -5.54
N GLU A 47 0.57 10.53 -6.49
CA GLU A 47 -0.43 11.60 -6.66
C GLU A 47 -1.72 11.07 -7.28
N SER A 48 -1.61 10.11 -8.19
CA SER A 48 -2.70 9.46 -8.89
C SER A 48 -2.24 8.14 -9.51
N LEU A 49 -3.18 7.29 -9.92
CA LEU A 49 -2.89 6.04 -10.65
C LEU A 49 -2.15 6.33 -11.97
N SER A 50 -2.51 7.41 -12.67
CA SER A 50 -1.90 7.78 -13.95
C SER A 50 -0.39 8.06 -13.86
N LYS A 51 0.09 8.53 -12.70
CA LYS A 51 1.51 8.85 -12.45
C LYS A 51 2.40 7.62 -12.18
N ILE A 52 1.82 6.42 -12.14
CA ILE A 52 2.58 5.19 -11.92
C ILE A 52 3.11 4.68 -13.27
N ASN A 53 4.41 4.70 -13.49
CA ASN A 53 4.97 4.32 -14.80
C ASN A 53 4.97 2.80 -15.04
N SER A 54 5.07 2.00 -13.96
CA SER A 54 5.06 0.53 -14.08
C SER A 54 3.65 0.01 -14.34
N LYS A 55 3.47 -0.65 -15.50
CA LYS A 55 2.22 -1.35 -15.85
C LYS A 55 1.88 -2.46 -14.87
N GLU A 56 2.89 -3.22 -14.45
CA GLU A 56 2.72 -4.30 -13.48
C GLU A 56 2.24 -3.78 -12.13
N LEU A 57 2.88 -2.73 -11.62
CA LEU A 57 2.48 -2.11 -10.34
C LEU A 57 1.06 -1.54 -10.43
N LYS A 58 0.70 -0.87 -11.54
CA LYS A 58 -0.67 -0.43 -11.79
C LYS A 58 -1.67 -1.58 -11.70
N MET A 59 -1.38 -2.73 -12.32
CA MET A 59 -2.27 -3.89 -12.27
C MET A 59 -2.36 -4.49 -10.87
N ASN A 60 -1.24 -4.58 -10.14
CA ASN A 60 -1.25 -5.03 -8.75
C ASN A 60 -2.10 -4.10 -7.85
N LEU A 61 -2.10 -2.79 -8.11
CA LEU A 61 -2.92 -1.82 -7.37
C LEU A 61 -4.40 -1.86 -7.77
N LEU A 62 -4.72 -2.11 -9.05
CA LEU A 62 -6.10 -2.27 -9.50
C LEU A 62 -6.75 -3.53 -8.92
N ASN A 63 -5.97 -4.59 -8.72
CA ASN A 63 -6.42 -5.82 -8.05
C ASN A 63 -6.26 -5.79 -6.52
N SER A 64 -6.07 -4.60 -5.94
CA SER A 64 -5.83 -4.43 -4.52
C SER A 64 -7.13 -4.37 -3.71
N TYR A 65 -7.02 -4.56 -2.40
CA TYR A 65 -8.14 -4.34 -1.49
C TYR A 65 -8.23 -2.86 -1.09
N VAL A 66 -9.34 -2.21 -1.45
CA VAL A 66 -9.60 -0.80 -1.13
C VAL A 66 -10.04 -0.70 0.33
N ILE A 67 -9.18 -0.15 1.18
CA ILE A 67 -9.49 0.08 2.60
C ILE A 67 -10.43 1.30 2.75
N GLN A 68 -10.16 2.37 1.99
CA GLN A 68 -10.94 3.61 2.05
C GLN A 68 -10.90 4.34 0.71
N GLY A 69 -12.01 4.98 0.37
CA GLY A 69 -12.16 5.77 -0.87
C GLY A 69 -12.47 4.92 -2.08
N VAL A 70 -12.11 5.42 -3.26
CA VAL A 70 -12.32 4.76 -4.56
C VAL A 70 -11.08 4.96 -5.43
N ILE A 71 -10.68 3.92 -6.15
CA ILE A 71 -9.65 4.03 -7.20
C ILE A 71 -10.38 4.40 -8.50
N LYS A 72 -10.04 5.56 -9.09
CA LYS A 72 -10.66 6.09 -10.30
C LYS A 72 -9.60 6.40 -11.35
#